data_AF-A0A2P8ALZ4-F1
#
_entry.id   AF-A0A2P8ALZ4-F1
#
_cell.length_a   1.000
_cell.length_b   1.000
_cell.length_c   1.000
_cell.angle_alpha   90.00
_cell.angle_beta   90.00
_cell.angle_gamma   90.00
#
_symmetry.space_group_name_H-M   'P 1'
#
loop_
_entity.id
_entity.type
_entity.pdbx_description
1 polymer ?
#
loop_
_entity_poly.entity_id
_entity_poly.type
_entity_poly.pdbx_seq_one_letter_code
_entity_poly.pdbx_strand_id
1 'polypeptide(L)'
;MAPRPALLLDVPARIDRPVPAAPPVRQPLRLRQLDLRTLDGRVVGPERQPLAAMRVELVGTTQATETDAAGRFRLVGVPHDPEAPDRPVRIRLVGRGRTHTAELDPADGDPVVVCAPD
;
A
#
# COMPACT_ATOMS: atom_id res chain seq x y z
N MET A 1 -7.72 -31.93 55.46
CA MET A 1 -7.13 -31.10 54.39
C MET A 1 -6.04 -30.26 55.04
N ALA A 2 -4.77 -30.44 54.67
CA ALA A 2 -3.66 -29.74 55.32
C ALA A 2 -3.36 -28.39 54.61
N PRO A 3 -3.05 -27.31 55.35
CA PRO A 3 -2.75 -26.01 54.76
C PRO A 3 -1.45 -26.08 53.94
N ARG A 4 -1.46 -25.46 52.75
CA ARG A 4 -0.27 -25.33 51.90
C ARG A 4 0.38 -23.96 52.16
N PRO A 5 1.64 -23.91 52.59
CA PRO A 5 2.31 -22.63 52.79
C PRO A 5 2.50 -21.92 51.44
N ALA A 6 2.34 -20.60 51.46
CA ALA A 6 2.60 -19.71 50.33
C ALA A 6 3.36 -18.48 50.83
N LEU A 7 4.21 -17.93 49.96
CA LEU A 7 4.96 -16.69 50.17
C LEU A 7 4.69 -15.77 48.99
N LEU A 8 4.30 -14.53 49.27
CA LEU A 8 4.08 -13.49 48.28
C LEU A 8 5.11 -12.37 48.51
N LEU A 9 5.77 -11.95 47.44
CA LEU A 9 6.77 -10.88 47.46
C LEU A 9 6.30 -9.78 46.51
N ASP A 10 6.09 -8.58 47.06
CA ASP A 10 5.72 -7.39 46.28
C ASP A 10 6.95 -6.48 46.12
N VAL A 11 7.72 -6.76 45.07
CA VAL A 11 8.94 -6.02 44.73
C VAL A 11 8.94 -5.68 43.23
N PRO A 12 9.46 -4.51 42.82
CA PRO A 12 9.54 -4.15 41.41
C PRO A 12 10.42 -5.12 40.62
N ALA A 13 9.83 -5.89 39.71
CA ALA A 13 10.57 -6.77 38.81
C ALA A 13 11.06 -5.97 37.59
N ARG A 14 12.37 -6.03 37.34
CA ARG A 14 12.94 -5.60 36.05
C ARG A 14 13.06 -6.83 35.16
N ILE A 15 12.34 -6.80 34.04
CA ILE A 15 12.41 -7.85 33.01
C ILE A 15 13.17 -7.25 31.85
N ASP A 16 14.42 -7.67 31.68
CA ASP A 16 15.17 -7.35 30.47
C ASP A 16 14.51 -8.05 29.29
N ARG A 17 14.11 -7.27 28.28
CA ARG A 17 13.64 -7.82 27.01
C ARG A 17 14.83 -7.92 26.07
N PRO A 18 15.24 -9.13 25.65
CA PRO A 18 16.31 -9.27 24.67
C PRO A 18 15.89 -8.57 23.38
N VAL A 19 16.63 -7.54 22.98
CA VAL A 19 16.48 -6.92 21.66
C VAL A 19 17.33 -7.73 20.69
N PRO A 20 16.77 -8.28 19.61
CA PRO A 20 17.55 -8.95 18.59
C PRO A 20 18.64 -8.02 18.04
N ALA A 21 19.88 -8.51 17.97
CA ALA A 21 20.95 -7.77 17.32
C ALA A 21 20.60 -7.53 15.85
N ALA A 22 20.68 -6.28 15.39
CA ALA A 22 20.43 -5.96 14.00
C ALA A 22 21.51 -6.63 13.10
N PRO A 23 21.11 -7.20 11.95
CA PRO A 23 22.07 -7.81 11.03
C PRO A 23 23.03 -6.75 10.47
N PRO A 24 24.29 -7.12 10.16
CA PRO A 24 25.27 -6.19 9.59
C PRO A 24 24.85 -5.70 8.21
N VAL A 25 25.04 -4.41 7.95
CA VAL A 25 24.81 -3.79 6.64
C VAL A 25 25.90 -4.29 5.67
N ARG A 26 25.51 -5.07 4.66
CA ARG A 26 26.45 -5.70 3.70
C ARG A 26 26.75 -4.85 2.47
N GLN A 27 25.98 -3.81 2.23
CA GLN A 27 26.13 -2.93 1.07
C GLN A 27 25.82 -1.49 1.46
N PRO A 28 26.51 -0.50 0.88
CA PRO A 28 26.24 0.91 1.15
C PRO A 28 24.78 1.26 0.86
N LEU A 29 24.21 2.13 1.67
CA LEU A 29 22.93 2.76 1.39
C LEU A 29 23.02 3.49 0.03
N ARG A 30 22.08 3.19 -0.87
CA ARG A 30 21.95 3.91 -2.15
C ARG A 30 20.79 4.88 -2.09
N LEU A 31 21.10 6.17 -2.13
CA LEU A 31 20.11 7.21 -2.36
C LEU A 31 19.86 7.30 -3.86
N ARG A 32 18.59 7.23 -4.27
CA ARG A 32 18.18 7.31 -5.68
C ARG A 32 17.17 8.43 -5.83
N GLN A 33 17.39 9.29 -6.82
CA GLN A 33 16.39 10.27 -7.23
C GLN A 33 15.41 9.55 -8.15
N LEU A 34 14.13 9.68 -7.84
CA LEU A 34 13.04 9.18 -8.67
C LEU A 34 12.39 10.38 -9.33
N ASP A 35 11.97 10.19 -10.58
CA ASP A 35 11.10 11.13 -11.26
C ASP A 35 9.67 10.99 -10.73
N LEU A 36 8.86 12.02 -10.90
CA LEU A 36 7.44 11.97 -10.58
C LEU A 36 6.63 12.10 -11.86
N ARG A 37 5.62 11.25 -12.02
CA ARG A 37 4.71 11.31 -13.15
C ARG A 37 3.25 11.41 -12.75
N THR A 38 2.42 11.62 -13.75
CA THR A 38 0.96 11.49 -13.64
C THR A 38 0.55 10.14 -14.19
N LEU A 39 -0.33 9.45 -13.46
CA LEU A 39 -1.01 8.23 -13.90
C LEU A 39 -2.46 8.58 -14.19
N ASP A 40 -2.82 8.60 -15.46
CA ASP A 40 -4.20 8.64 -15.91
C ASP A 40 -4.72 7.20 -16.05
N GLY A 41 -6.02 6.97 -15.89
CA GLY A 41 -6.58 5.64 -16.08
C GLY A 41 -8.08 5.58 -15.84
N ARG A 42 -8.65 4.38 -15.94
CA ARG A 42 -10.08 4.14 -15.74
C ARG A 42 -10.35 2.93 -14.85
N VAL A 43 -11.32 3.07 -13.96
CA VAL A 43 -11.85 1.99 -13.15
C VAL A 43 -13.22 1.58 -13.68
N VAL A 44 -13.35 0.29 -14.00
CA VAL A 44 -14.59 -0.30 -14.50
C VAL A 44 -14.95 -1.54 -13.68
N GLY A 45 -16.23 -1.88 -13.67
CA GLY A 45 -16.72 -3.15 -13.16
C GLY A 45 -16.54 -4.30 -14.16
N PRO A 46 -17.05 -5.50 -13.84
CA PRO A 46 -16.85 -6.71 -14.64
C PRO A 46 -17.45 -6.63 -16.05
N GLU A 47 -18.51 -5.83 -16.24
CA GLU A 47 -19.19 -5.64 -17.52
C GLU A 47 -18.69 -4.37 -18.24
N ARG A 48 -17.51 -3.89 -17.88
CA ARG A 48 -16.94 -2.61 -18.35
C ARG A 48 -17.79 -1.39 -17.99
N GLN A 49 -18.67 -1.49 -17.00
CA GLN A 49 -19.42 -0.35 -16.49
C GLN A 49 -18.47 0.62 -15.74
N PRO A 50 -18.48 1.93 -16.01
CA PRO A 50 -17.65 2.87 -15.27
C PRO A 50 -17.98 2.91 -13.78
N LEU A 51 -16.95 2.93 -12.93
CA LEU A 51 -17.13 3.06 -11.48
C LEU A 51 -16.72 4.45 -11.02
N ALA A 52 -17.72 5.30 -10.78
CA ALA A 52 -17.54 6.65 -10.26
C ALA A 52 -17.36 6.66 -8.74
N ALA A 53 -16.78 7.76 -8.22
CA ALA A 53 -16.53 7.97 -6.79
C ALA A 53 -15.75 6.83 -6.11
N MET A 54 -14.88 6.16 -6.88
CA MET A 54 -13.91 5.21 -6.37
C MET A 54 -12.68 5.99 -5.93
N ARG A 55 -12.27 5.79 -4.68
CA ARG A 55 -11.02 6.33 -4.17
C ARG A 55 -9.86 5.47 -4.68
N VAL A 56 -8.93 6.10 -5.40
CA VAL A 56 -7.73 5.47 -5.95
C VAL A 56 -6.54 5.94 -5.13
N GLU A 57 -5.86 5.03 -4.45
CA GLU A 57 -4.74 5.33 -3.56
C GLU A 57 -3.46 4.65 -4.05
N LEU A 58 -2.34 5.38 -4.03
CA LEU A 58 -1.03 4.79 -4.30
C LEU A 58 -0.48 4.14 -3.02
N VAL A 59 -0.31 2.82 -3.04
CA VAL A 59 0.13 2.05 -1.87
C VAL A 59 1.54 2.48 -1.44
N GLY A 60 1.72 2.70 -0.14
CA GLY A 60 2.99 3.16 0.44
C GLY A 60 3.17 4.67 0.43
N THR A 61 2.18 5.44 -0.03
CA THR A 61 2.18 6.90 0.01
C THR A 61 0.86 7.44 0.56
N THR A 62 0.77 8.76 0.74
CA THR A 62 -0.50 9.46 1.04
C THR A 62 -1.22 9.96 -0.21
N GLN A 63 -0.71 9.65 -1.41
CA GLN A 63 -1.32 10.11 -2.66
C GLN A 63 -2.62 9.35 -2.93
N ALA A 64 -3.68 10.11 -3.18
CA ALA A 64 -4.98 9.57 -3.52
C ALA A 64 -5.77 10.53 -4.42
N THR A 65 -6.68 9.98 -5.20
CA THR A 65 -7.63 10.71 -6.05
C THR A 65 -8.97 9.97 -6.06
N GLU A 66 -9.98 10.54 -6.71
CA GLU A 66 -11.31 9.93 -6.88
C GLU A 66 -11.67 9.84 -8.35
N THR A 67 -12.36 8.76 -8.73
CA THR A 67 -12.83 8.60 -10.11
C THR A 67 -14.03 9.49 -10.42
N ASP A 68 -14.03 10.07 -11.62
CA ASP A 68 -15.14 10.88 -12.14
C ASP A 68 -16.36 10.01 -12.54
N ALA A 69 -17.43 10.65 -13.03
CA ALA A 69 -18.65 9.96 -13.48
C ALA A 69 -18.40 8.94 -14.63
N ALA A 70 -17.33 9.11 -15.39
CA ALA A 70 -16.89 8.19 -16.44
C ALA A 70 -15.87 7.14 -15.94
N GLY A 71 -15.67 7.04 -14.62
CA GLY A 71 -14.74 6.11 -13.98
C GLY A 71 -13.28 6.48 -14.18
N ARG A 72 -12.97 7.66 -14.71
CA ARG A 72 -11.59 8.10 -15.00
C ARG A 72 -10.97 8.70 -13.76
N PHE A 73 -9.67 8.49 -13.57
CA PHE A 73 -8.90 9.14 -12.53
C PHE A 73 -7.62 9.74 -13.09
N ARG A 74 -7.09 10.73 -12.35
CA ARG A 74 -5.76 11.29 -12.56
C ARG A 74 -5.05 11.34 -11.22
N LEU A 75 -3.95 10.60 -11.11
CA LEU A 75 -3.15 10.51 -9.90
C LEU A 75 -1.78 11.14 -10.16
N VAL A 76 -1.46 12.22 -9.45
CA VAL A 76 -0.19 12.94 -9.59
C VAL A 76 0.83 12.47 -8.57
N GLY A 77 2.12 12.64 -8.88
CA GLY A 77 3.19 12.31 -7.94
C GLY A 77 3.47 10.81 -7.83
N VAL A 78 3.21 10.05 -8.89
CA VAL A 78 3.54 8.63 -8.97
C VAL A 78 5.05 8.48 -9.17
N PRO A 79 5.79 7.81 -8.24
CA PRO A 79 7.22 7.64 -8.37
C PRO A 79 7.59 6.82 -9.60
N HIS A 80 8.59 7.28 -10.33
CA HIS A 80 9.18 6.60 -11.46
C HIS A 80 10.68 6.44 -11.28
N ASP A 81 11.10 5.20 -11.39
CA ASP A 81 12.50 4.84 -11.44
C ASP A 81 12.99 4.76 -12.90
N PRO A 82 13.85 5.69 -13.36
CA PRO A 82 14.36 5.65 -14.73
C PRO A 82 15.26 4.44 -15.01
N GLU A 83 15.84 3.80 -13.98
CA GLU A 83 16.63 2.56 -14.15
C GLU A 83 15.76 1.29 -14.08
N ALA A 84 14.48 1.42 -13.71
CA ALA A 84 13.49 0.34 -13.70
C ALA A 84 12.14 0.86 -14.21
N PRO A 85 12.05 1.26 -15.50
CA PRO A 85 10.90 1.96 -16.04
C PRO A 85 9.61 1.14 -16.03
N ASP A 86 9.73 -0.17 -16.16
CA ASP A 86 8.62 -1.12 -16.25
C ASP A 86 8.15 -1.60 -14.87
N ARG A 87 8.67 -1.02 -13.79
CA ARG A 87 8.31 -1.43 -12.43
C ARG A 87 6.85 -1.04 -12.16
N PRO A 88 5.96 -2.01 -11.88
CA PRO A 88 4.56 -1.70 -11.67
C PRO A 88 4.36 -0.92 -10.37
N VAL A 89 3.37 -0.05 -10.39
CA VAL A 89 2.89 0.66 -9.21
C VAL A 89 1.66 -0.05 -8.67
N ARG A 90 1.60 -0.19 -7.35
CA ARG A 90 0.46 -0.82 -6.68
C ARG A 90 -0.53 0.23 -6.24
N ILE A 91 -1.77 0.09 -6.67
CA ILE A 91 -2.87 0.96 -6.26
C ILE A 91 -3.90 0.19 -5.44
N ARG A 92 -4.57 0.90 -4.54
CA ARG A 92 -5.72 0.42 -3.79
C ARG A 92 -6.95 1.23 -4.22
N LEU A 93 -7.98 0.51 -4.63
CA LEU A 93 -9.28 1.04 -5.00
C LEU A 93 -10.24 0.82 -3.83
N VAL A 94 -10.80 1.89 -3.29
CA VAL A 94 -11.76 1.83 -2.17
C VAL A 94 -13.06 2.49 -2.63
N GLY A 95 -14.17 1.77 -2.49
CA GLY A 95 -15.47 2.31 -2.84
C GLY A 95 -16.55 1.24 -2.84
N ARG A 96 -17.81 1.66 -2.77
CA ARG A 96 -18.97 0.75 -2.76
C ARG A 96 -18.89 -0.34 -1.67
N GLY A 97 -18.27 -0.02 -0.53
CA GLY A 97 -18.06 -0.94 0.58
C GLY A 97 -16.99 -2.02 0.32
N ARG A 98 -16.15 -1.86 -0.71
CA ARG A 98 -15.13 -2.83 -1.11
C ARG A 98 -13.76 -2.20 -1.25
N THR A 99 -12.73 -3.05 -1.16
CA THR A 99 -11.33 -2.70 -1.36
C THR A 99 -10.71 -3.67 -2.35
N HIS A 100 -10.16 -3.16 -3.45
CA HIS A 100 -9.46 -3.95 -4.46
C HIS A 100 -8.03 -3.44 -4.60
N THR A 101 -7.07 -4.33 -4.86
CA THR A 101 -5.66 -3.94 -5.11
C THR A 101 -5.29 -4.35 -6.52
N ALA A 102 -4.64 -3.45 -7.26
CA ALA A 102 -4.17 -3.71 -8.61
C ALA A 102 -2.72 -3.26 -8.76
N GLU A 103 -2.00 -3.94 -9.65
CA GLU A 103 -0.69 -3.52 -10.13
C GLU A 103 -0.88 -2.93 -11.52
N LEU A 104 -0.39 -1.71 -11.71
CA LEU A 104 -0.48 -0.99 -12.97
C LEU A 104 0.93 -0.72 -13.48
N ASP A 105 1.12 -0.92 -14.78
CA ASP A 105 2.29 -0.38 -15.45
C ASP A 105 2.07 1.12 -15.65
N PRO A 106 2.87 1.99 -14.99
CA PRO A 106 2.73 3.43 -15.17
C PRO A 106 3.20 3.93 -16.55
N ALA A 107 3.83 3.08 -17.37
CA ALA A 107 4.14 3.39 -18.76
C ALA A 107 2.93 3.18 -19.69
N ASP A 108 1.90 2.46 -19.24
CA ASP A 108 0.62 2.39 -19.94
C ASP A 108 -0.13 3.73 -19.78
N GLY A 109 -0.55 4.32 -20.90
CA GLY A 109 -1.09 5.68 -20.92
C GLY A 109 -2.56 5.79 -20.48
N ASP A 110 -3.31 4.69 -20.47
CA ASP A 110 -4.71 4.66 -19.99
C ASP A 110 -5.08 3.26 -19.47
N PRO A 111 -4.43 2.79 -18.38
CA PRO A 111 -4.74 1.49 -17.80
C PRO A 111 -6.21 1.39 -17.37
N VAL A 112 -6.83 0.27 -17.77
CA VAL A 112 -8.20 -0.07 -17.39
C VAL A 112 -8.18 -1.12 -16.28
N VAL A 113 -8.60 -0.72 -15.07
CA VAL A 113 -8.69 -1.63 -13.93
C VAL A 113 -10.09 -2.20 -13.85
N VAL A 114 -10.19 -3.53 -13.98
CA VAL A 114 -11.46 -4.25 -13.84
C VAL A 114 -11.60 -4.72 -12.39
N CYS A 115 -12.60 -4.16 -11.69
CA CYS A 115 -13.00 -4.64 -10.37
C CYS A 115 -13.98 -5.79 -10.54
N ALA A 116 -13.51 -7.04 -10.43
CA ALA A 116 -14.40 -8.20 -10.42
C ALA A 116 -15.13 -8.33 -9.06
N PRO A 117 -16.38 -8.82 -9.04
CA PRO A 117 -16.99 -9.35 -7.83
C PRO A 117 -16.32 -10.69 -7.47
N ASP A 118 -16.08 -10.90 -6.17
CA ASP A 118 -15.67 -12.21 -5.62
C ASP A 118 -16.74 -13.30 -5.84
#